data_AF-A0A2J0MTR1-F1
#
_entry.id   AF-A0A2J0MTR1-F1
#
_cell.length_a   1.000
_cell.length_b   1.000
_cell.length_c   1.000
_cell.angle_alpha   90.00
_cell.angle_beta   90.00
_cell.angle_gamma   90.00
#
_symmetry.space_group_name_H-M   'P 1'
#
loop_
_entity.id
_entity.type
_entity.pdbx_description
1 polymer ?
#
loop_
_entity_poly.entity_id
_entity_poly.type
_entity_poly.pdbx_seq_one_letter_code
_entity_poly.pdbx_strand_id
1 'polypeptide(L)' 'MSGIKNTHKISAFDVIKIRNDFPVLRQKIYGKPLIYFDNAATTQKPRVVIETVSKLYSEYNSSVHRGAHYLSDQMTEMYE' A
#
# COMPACT_ATOMS: atom_id res chain seq x y z
N MET A 1 -17.87 -39.64 22.61
CA MET A 1 -16.52 -39.28 22.12
C MET A 1 -16.55 -39.23 20.61
N SER A 2 -16.58 -38.04 20.03
CA SER A 2 -16.10 -37.79 18.67
C SER A 2 -15.88 -36.28 18.58
N GLY A 3 -14.61 -35.89 18.56
CA GLY A 3 -14.20 -34.50 18.62
C GLY A 3 -14.41 -33.82 17.28
N ILE A 4 -15.11 -32.70 17.30
CA ILE A 4 -15.08 -31.75 16.19
C ILE A 4 -13.78 -30.96 16.34
N LYS A 5 -12.71 -31.44 15.71
CA LYS A 5 -11.51 -30.64 15.44
C LYS A 5 -11.71 -29.96 14.09
N ASN A 6 -12.08 -28.69 14.11
CA ASN A 6 -11.81 -27.80 12.98
C ASN A 6 -11.63 -26.36 13.46
N THR A 7 -10.57 -26.14 14.23
CA THR A 7 -10.05 -24.80 14.51
C THR A 7 -9.17 -24.38 13.34
N HIS A 8 -9.77 -23.83 12.29
CA HIS A 8 -9.02 -22.96 11.38
C HIS A 8 -8.54 -21.78 12.23
N LYS A 9 -7.24 -21.78 12.54
CA LYS A 9 -6.56 -20.68 13.21
C LYS A 9 -6.55 -19.49 12.25
N ILE A 10 -7.64 -18.71 12.24
CA ILE A 10 -7.68 -17.41 11.59
C ILE A 10 -6.51 -16.64 12.21
N SER A 11 -5.48 -16.34 11.41
CA SER A 11 -4.44 -15.41 11.87
C SER A 11 -5.17 -14.15 12.31
N ALA A 12 -5.04 -13.77 13.58
CA ALA A 12 -5.79 -12.64 14.12
C ALA A 12 -5.58 -11.41 13.23
N PHE A 13 -6.68 -10.84 12.75
CA PHE A 13 -6.65 -9.64 11.92
C PHE A 13 -6.23 -8.45 12.79
N ASP A 14 -4.96 -8.06 12.71
CA ASP A 14 -4.39 -6.96 13.50
C ASP A 14 -4.62 -5.62 12.79
N VAL A 15 -5.76 -4.98 13.13
CA VAL A 15 -6.12 -3.67 12.60
C VAL A 15 -5.13 -2.57 12.98
N ILE A 16 -4.45 -2.69 14.12
CA ILE A 16 -3.50 -1.68 14.59
C ILE A 16 -2.25 -1.72 13.70
N LYS A 17 -1.74 -2.91 13.42
CA LYS A 17 -0.64 -3.10 12.47
C LYS A 17 -0.99 -2.53 11.10
N ILE A 18 -2.17 -2.84 10.56
CA ILE A 18 -2.62 -2.34 9.25
C ILE A 18 -2.70 -0.81 9.25
N ARG A 19 -3.29 -0.19 10.27
CA ARG A 19 -3.40 1.28 10.35
C ARG A 19 -2.04 1.97 10.37
N ASN A 20 -1.02 1.34 10.94
CA ASN A 20 0.34 1.91 10.98
C ASN A 20 0.97 2.04 9.59
N ASP A 21 0.53 1.22 8.63
CA ASP A 21 0.97 1.31 7.24
C ASP A 21 0.39 2.53 6.51
N PHE A 22 -0.67 3.16 7.00
CA PHE A 22 -1.29 4.34 6.39
C PHE A 22 -0.89 5.62 7.12
N PRO A 23 0.17 6.34 6.67
CA PRO A 23 0.73 7.46 7.42
C PRO A 23 -0.27 8.60 7.67
N VAL A 24 -1.19 8.85 6.73
CA VAL A 24 -2.26 9.86 6.87
C VAL A 24 -3.10 9.66 8.13
N LEU A 25 -3.33 8.41 8.56
CA LEU A 25 -4.20 8.12 9.72
C LEU A 25 -3.60 8.57 11.06
N ARG A 26 -2.34 9.01 11.09
CA ARG A 26 -1.70 9.61 12.27
C ARG A 26 -1.96 11.12 12.39
N GLN A 27 -2.52 11.76 11.36
CA GLN A 27 -2.75 13.21 11.35
C GLN A 27 -3.86 13.63 12.32
N LYS A 28 -3.75 14.89 12.76
CA LYS A 28 -4.83 15.59 13.46
C LYS A 28 -5.41 16.67 12.55
N ILE A 29 -6.73 16.70 12.44
CA ILE A 29 -7.50 17.71 11.67
C ILE A 29 -8.28 18.54 12.69
N TYR A 30 -8.10 19.86 12.67
CA TYR A 30 -8.65 20.78 13.67
C TYR A 30 -8.36 20.35 15.12
N GLY A 31 -7.14 19.86 15.36
CA GLY A 31 -6.69 19.38 16.67
C GLY A 31 -7.20 18.00 17.10
N LYS A 32 -8.04 17.33 16.31
CA LYS A 32 -8.63 16.01 16.62
C LYS A 32 -8.07 14.90 15.72
N PRO A 33 -7.99 13.64 16.18
CA PRO A 33 -7.57 12.53 15.34
C PRO A 33 -8.41 12.40 14.07
N LEU A 34 -7.77 12.13 12.93
CA LEU A 34 -8.47 11.91 11.67
C LEU A 34 -9.35 10.65 11.72
N ILE A 35 -10.63 10.82 11.39
CA ILE A 35 -11.58 9.74 11.09
C ILE A 35 -12.03 9.94 9.64
N TYR A 36 -11.49 9.11 8.73
CA TYR A 36 -11.75 9.23 7.29
C TYR A 36 -12.78 8.19 6.85
N PHE A 37 -14.02 8.62 6.63
CA PHE A 37 -15.14 7.76 6.19
C PHE A 37 -15.56 7.98 4.74
N ASP A 38 -14.81 8.77 3.98
CA ASP A 38 -15.05 9.03 2.57
C ASP A 38 -14.30 8.05 1.63
N ASN A 39 -14.13 6.80 2.07
CA ASN A 39 -13.35 5.79 1.34
C ASN A 39 -13.99 5.40 -0.01
N ALA A 40 -15.30 5.63 -0.16
CA ALA A 40 -16.01 5.36 -1.41
C ALA A 40 -15.64 6.34 -2.53
N ALA A 41 -15.27 7.59 -2.17
CA ALA A 41 -14.78 8.56 -3.15
C ALA A 41 -13.31 8.31 -3.49
N THR A 42 -12.46 8.09 -2.48
CA THR A 42 -11.06 7.70 -2.68
C THR A 42 -10.46 7.08 -1.42
N THR A 43 -9.41 6.28 -1.58
CA THR A 43 -8.77 5.57 -0.46
C THR A 43 -7.40 6.16 -0.12
N GLN A 44 -7.07 6.14 1.17
CA GLN A 44 -5.73 6.45 1.65
C GLN A 44 -4.72 5.41 1.15
N LYS A 45 -3.46 5.82 0.98
CA LYS A 45 -2.42 4.96 0.43
C LYS A 45 -1.51 4.44 1.55
N PRO A 46 -1.21 3.14 1.59
CA PRO A 46 -0.22 2.62 2.52
C PRO A 46 1.18 3.07 2.09
N ARG A 47 2.12 3.04 3.03
CA ARG A 47 3.50 3.50 2.86
C ARG A 47 4.21 2.82 1.68
N VAL A 48 4.00 1.52 1.49
CA VAL A 48 4.59 0.78 0.36
C VAL A 48 4.21 1.36 -1.00
N VAL A 49 2.95 1.77 -1.19
CA VAL A 49 2.51 2.40 -2.45
C VAL A 49 3.18 3.75 -2.64
N ILE A 50 3.25 4.56 -1.57
CA ILE A 50 3.87 5.89 -1.61
C ILE A 50 5.36 5.76 -1.94
N GLU A 51 6.07 4.85 -1.28
CA GLU A 51 7.50 4.61 -1.46
C GLU A 51 7.80 4.06 -2.87
N THR A 52 7.02 3.12 -3.38
CA THR A 52 7.18 2.59 -4.73
C THR A 52 7.01 3.69 -5.79
N VAL A 53 5.95 4.50 -5.68
CA VAL A 53 5.72 5.62 -6.62
C VAL A 53 6.85 6.65 -6.52
N SER A 54 7.28 6.99 -5.31
CA SER A 54 8.41 7.90 -5.10
C SER A 54 9.68 7.37 -5.75
N LYS A 55 10.01 6.10 -5.52
CA LYS A 55 11.19 5.44 -6.08
C LYS A 55 11.16 5.41 -7.60
N LEU A 56 10.01 5.05 -8.17
CA LEU A 56 9.80 5.01 -9.61
C LEU A 56 10.11 6.37 -10.23
N TYR A 57 9.57 7.45 -9.68
CA TYR A 57 9.82 8.79 -10.22
C TYR A 57 11.23 9.31 -9.96
N SER A 58 11.87 8.93 -8.85
CA SER A 58 13.21 9.42 -8.51
C SER A 58 14.34 8.64 -9.19
N GLU A 59 14.14 7.36 -9.50
CA GLU A 59 15.21 6.46 -9.96
C GLU A 59 14.98 5.88 -11.36
N TYR A 60 13.73 5.62 -11.76
CA TYR A 60 13.43 4.79 -12.94
C TYR A 60 12.48 5.45 -13.94
N ASN A 61 12.24 6.76 -13.81
CA ASN A 61 11.27 7.47 -14.64
C ASN A 61 11.66 7.42 -16.13
N SER A 62 10.94 6.60 -16.90
CA SER A 62 11.08 6.49 -18.36
C SER A 62 9.76 6.03 -18.98
N SER A 63 9.65 6.11 -20.31
CA SER A 63 8.52 5.53 -21.03
C SER A 63 8.59 4.00 -20.99
N VAL A 64 7.47 3.36 -20.66
CA VAL A 64 7.28 1.91 -20.84
C VAL A 64 7.22 1.61 -22.36
N HIS A 65 7.94 0.60 -22.84
CA HIS A 65 7.88 0.07 -24.22
C HIS A 65 8.58 0.82 -25.39
N ARG A 66 9.23 1.99 -25.22
CA ARG A 66 9.82 2.72 -26.39
C ARG A 66 11.24 3.24 -26.21
N GLY A 67 12.04 2.59 -25.38
CA GLY A 67 13.46 2.95 -25.24
C GLY A 67 14.36 1.72 -25.31
N ALA A 68 15.30 1.70 -26.25
CA ALA A 68 16.43 0.76 -26.21
C ALA A 68 17.52 1.27 -25.24
N HIS A 69 17.13 1.64 -24.02
CA HIS A 69 18.04 2.18 -23.01
C HIS A 69 17.62 1.75 -21.60
N TYR A 70 18.62 1.65 -20.73
CA TYR A 70 18.54 1.05 -19.39
C TYR A 70 17.29 1.43 -18.57
N LEU A 71 16.95 2.72 -18.49
CA LEU A 71 15.80 3.16 -17.69
C LEU A 71 14.46 2.73 -18.28
N SER A 72 14.35 2.60 -19.61
CA SER A 72 13.12 2.11 -20.25
C SER A 72 12.94 0.61 -20.05
N ASP A 73 14.04 -0.16 -20.04
CA ASP A 73 14.00 -1.59 -19.71
C ASP A 73 13.61 -1.82 -18.25
N GLN A 74 14.23 -1.09 -17.31
CA GLN A 74 13.92 -1.17 -15.88
C GLN A 74 12.48 -0.76 -15.58
N MET A 75 11.97 0.29 -16.23
CA MET A 75 10.57 0.70 -16.08
C MET A 75 9.59 -0.34 -16.62
N THR A 76 9.95 -1.04 -17.70
CA THR A 76 9.13 -2.13 -18.26
C THR A 76 9.11 -3.33 -17.31
N GLU A 77 10.27 -3.74 -16.77
CA GLU A 77 10.37 -4.82 -15.79
C GLU A 77 9.60 -4.54 -14.48
N MET A 78 9.58 -3.28 -14.01
CA MET A 78 8.86 -2.91 -12.79
C MET A 78 7.35 -2.75 -12.98
N TYR A 79 6.89 -2.56 -14.22
CA TYR A 79 5.48 -2.37 -14.53
C TYR A 79 4.74 -3.70 -14.78
N GLU A 80 5.42 -4.66 -15.43
CA GLU A 80 4.91 -6.02 -15.70
C GLU A 80 4.96 -6.92 -14.45
#